data_AF-A0A5J4W6V2-F1
#
_entry.id   AF-A0A5J4W6V2-F1
#
_cell.length_a   1.000
_cell.length_b   1.000
_cell.length_c   1.000
_cell.angle_alpha   90.00
_cell.angle_beta   90.00
_cell.angle_gamma   90.00
#
_symmetry.space_group_name_H-M   'P 1'
#
loop_
_entity.id
_entity.type
_entity.pdbx_description
1 polymer ?
#
loop_
_entity_poly.entity_id
_entity_poly.type
_entity_poly.pdbx_seq_one_letter_code
_entity_poly.pdbx_strand_id
1 'polypeptide(L)'
;MKVIKEQSEEEVPTGDDDEQKDQSEDEIELRVWSLAEETAGIKSALNMINIGFMVITIFVMLLCLFSLMASMNTNVLEQTKEIGIERALGLKRFQLVRVYVEEAFVLIISAAVMGMIVGLIVGYLLTSQMGMMQGLPVPFVFPWAMGIAAIGTAFVISIVASAGPAWAVVSANIVTTMKST
;
A
#
# COMPACT_ATOMS: atom_id res chain seq x y z
N MET A 1 25.24 52.56 -33.30
CA MET A 1 24.33 53.62 -32.81
C MET A 1 24.26 54.70 -33.89
N LYS A 2 23.04 55.06 -34.34
CA LYS A 2 22.69 56.01 -35.42
C LYS A 2 23.01 55.51 -36.85
N VAL A 3 22.04 55.11 -37.70
CA VAL A 3 20.77 55.77 -38.14
C VAL A 3 21.15 57.12 -38.79
N ILE A 4 20.95 57.42 -40.08
CA ILE A 4 19.70 57.53 -40.87
C ILE A 4 20.05 57.71 -42.36
N LYS A 5 19.27 57.02 -43.22
CA LYS A 5 18.74 57.30 -44.57
C LYS A 5 19.46 58.29 -45.50
N GLU A 6 19.64 57.84 -46.74
CA GLU A 6 19.05 58.49 -47.93
C GLU A 6 19.23 57.55 -49.14
N GLN A 7 18.15 56.90 -49.58
CA GLN A 7 17.91 56.58 -51.00
C GLN A 7 16.40 56.56 -51.21
N SER A 8 15.92 57.70 -51.70
CA SER A 8 14.69 57.87 -52.47
C SER A 8 14.96 57.56 -53.94
N GLU A 9 13.87 57.47 -54.71
CA GLU A 9 13.72 57.16 -56.14
C GLU A 9 13.72 55.65 -56.46
N GLU A 10 12.57 54.97 -56.42
CA GLU A 10 11.37 55.12 -57.27
C GLU A 10 11.55 54.47 -58.64
N GLU A 11 11.17 53.19 -58.72
CA GLU A 11 10.52 52.66 -59.92
C GLU A 11 9.56 51.53 -59.52
N VAL A 12 8.27 51.86 -59.54
CA VAL A 12 7.07 51.03 -59.40
C VAL A 12 6.07 51.63 -60.42
N PRO A 13 5.12 50.92 -61.05
CA PRO A 13 4.92 49.49 -61.28
C PRO A 13 4.64 49.14 -62.77
N THR A 14 4.66 47.85 -63.09
CA THR A 14 3.74 47.17 -64.04
C THR A 14 4.08 45.69 -63.86
N GLY A 15 3.25 44.82 -63.31
CA GLY A 15 1.80 44.69 -63.35
C GLY A 15 1.57 43.22 -63.68
N ASP A 16 0.96 42.52 -62.71
CA ASP A 16 0.30 41.21 -62.79
C ASP A 16 1.26 40.00 -62.68
N ASP A 17 1.51 39.49 -61.47
CA ASP A 17 0.64 38.57 -60.68
C ASP A 17 0.48 37.21 -61.37
N ASP A 18 1.30 36.22 -60.98
CA ASP A 18 0.87 35.15 -60.08
C ASP A 18 1.84 33.95 -60.04
N GLU A 19 2.25 33.67 -58.80
CA GLU A 19 2.49 32.33 -58.22
C GLU A 19 3.78 31.55 -58.57
N GLN A 20 4.80 31.83 -57.75
CA GLN A 20 5.81 30.85 -57.33
C GLN A 20 5.19 29.72 -56.51
N LYS A 21 5.64 28.49 -56.81
CA LYS A 21 6.11 27.42 -55.90
C LYS A 21 5.51 26.08 -56.26
N ASP A 22 6.31 25.26 -56.93
CA ASP A 22 6.22 23.82 -56.73
C ASP A 22 7.61 23.24 -56.52
N GLN A 23 8.08 23.42 -55.30
CA GLN A 23 9.20 22.69 -54.73
C GLN A 23 8.63 22.05 -53.46
N SER A 24 7.85 21.00 -53.66
CA SER A 24 7.34 20.13 -52.62
C SER A 24 8.12 18.81 -52.69
N GLU A 25 9.39 18.86 -52.24
CA GLU A 25 9.97 17.67 -51.62
C GLU A 25 9.19 17.50 -50.31
N ASP A 26 8.42 16.43 -50.20
CA ASP A 26 7.83 16.00 -48.95
C ASP A 26 8.97 15.57 -48.01
N GLU A 27 9.59 16.56 -47.34
CA GLU A 27 10.29 16.36 -46.09
C GLU A 27 9.26 15.79 -45.12
N ILE A 28 9.18 14.46 -45.08
CA ILE A 28 8.50 13.74 -44.02
C ILE A 28 9.25 14.10 -42.75
N GLU A 29 8.76 15.14 -42.04
CA GLU A 29 9.10 15.38 -40.65
C GLU A 29 8.69 14.11 -39.88
N LEU A 30 9.65 13.19 -39.72
CA LEU A 30 9.53 12.09 -38.80
C LEU A 30 9.49 12.70 -37.39
N ARG A 31 8.31 13.15 -36.98
CA ARG A 31 8.00 13.44 -35.59
C ARG A 31 8.19 12.16 -34.82
N VAL A 32 9.37 12.00 -34.23
CA VAL A 32 9.62 10.97 -33.24
C VAL A 32 8.79 11.35 -32.03
N TRP A 33 7.56 10.83 -31.97
CA TRP A 33 6.79 10.83 -30.73
C TRP A 33 7.63 10.10 -29.69
N SER A 34 8.25 10.85 -28.79
CA SER A 34 9.00 10.29 -27.69
C SER A 34 8.01 9.59 -26.77
N LEU A 35 7.89 8.26 -26.89
CA LEU A 35 7.06 7.46 -25.99
C LEU A 35 7.50 7.62 -24.52
N ALA A 36 8.70 8.15 -24.27
CA ALA A 36 9.16 8.50 -22.93
C ALA A 36 8.28 9.58 -22.28
N GLU A 37 7.76 10.53 -23.04
CA GLU A 37 6.94 11.64 -22.51
C GLU A 37 5.52 11.18 -22.20
N GLU A 38 4.94 10.30 -23.01
CA GLU A 38 3.63 9.67 -22.74
C GLU A 38 3.69 8.67 -21.58
N THR A 39 4.77 7.86 -21.53
CA THR A 39 4.99 6.91 -20.43
C THR A 39 5.28 7.63 -19.12
N ALA A 40 5.90 8.81 -19.14
CA ALA A 40 6.12 9.63 -17.95
C ALA A 40 4.79 10.10 -17.32
N GLY A 41 3.81 10.49 -18.15
CA GLY A 41 2.46 10.84 -17.69
C GLY A 41 1.73 9.66 -17.03
N ILE A 42 1.70 8.51 -17.70
CA ILE A 42 1.05 7.28 -17.20
C ILE A 42 1.73 6.78 -15.92
N LYS A 43 3.07 6.75 -15.90
CA LYS A 43 3.84 6.32 -14.73
C LYS A 43 3.62 7.24 -13.52
N SER A 44 3.49 8.54 -13.75
CA SER A 44 3.19 9.51 -12.69
C SER A 44 1.79 9.30 -12.11
N ALA A 45 0.78 9.06 -12.96
CA ALA A 45 -0.58 8.74 -12.53
C ALA A 45 -0.64 7.43 -11.72
N LEU A 46 0.03 6.37 -12.18
CA LEU A 46 0.11 5.10 -11.46
C LEU A 46 0.82 5.26 -10.10
N ASN A 47 1.87 6.08 -10.04
CA ASN A 47 2.59 6.33 -8.79
C ASN A 47 1.72 7.09 -7.77
N MET A 48 0.93 8.06 -8.22
CA MET A 48 -0.02 8.79 -7.38
C MET A 48 -1.07 7.85 -6.75
N ILE A 49 -1.62 6.92 -7.56
CA ILE A 49 -2.56 5.89 -7.07
C ILE A 49 -1.87 4.97 -6.06
N ASN A 50 -0.63 4.56 -6.34
CA ASN A 50 0.14 3.68 -5.45
C ASN A 50 0.40 4.33 -4.08
N ILE A 51 0.75 5.62 -4.06
CA ILE A 51 0.90 6.41 -2.84
C ILE A 51 -0.42 6.47 -2.07
N GLY A 52 -1.55 6.68 -2.77
CA GLY A 52 -2.88 6.63 -2.17
C GLY A 52 -3.16 5.32 -1.44
N PHE A 53 -2.89 4.19 -2.09
CA PHE A 53 -3.03 2.87 -1.46
C PHE A 53 -2.08 2.70 -0.27
N MET A 54 -0.82 3.12 -0.39
CA MET A 54 0.16 3.03 0.70
C MET A 54 -0.31 3.78 1.95
N VAL A 55 -0.84 4.99 1.80
CA VAL A 55 -1.38 5.78 2.91
C VAL A 55 -2.54 5.04 3.58
N ILE A 56 -3.49 4.52 2.80
CA ILE A 56 -4.63 3.76 3.33
C ILE A 56 -4.15 2.51 4.08
N THR A 57 -3.17 1.78 3.54
CA THR A 57 -2.58 0.61 4.20
C THR A 57 -2.00 0.96 5.56
N ILE A 58 -1.27 2.08 5.67
CA ILE A 58 -0.70 2.54 6.94
C ILE A 58 -1.80 2.87 7.95
N PHE A 59 -2.86 3.57 7.52
CA PHE A 59 -4.00 3.86 8.40
C PHE A 59 -4.69 2.59 8.90
N VAL A 60 -4.94 1.62 8.02
CA VAL A 60 -5.54 0.33 8.39
C VAL A 60 -4.64 -0.43 9.37
N MET A 61 -3.32 -0.40 9.18
CA MET A 61 -2.36 -0.98 10.12
C MET A 61 -2.45 -0.35 11.51
N LEU A 62 -2.51 0.98 11.58
CA LEU A 62 -2.65 1.69 12.86
C LEU A 62 -3.97 1.31 13.54
N LEU A 63 -5.08 1.28 12.79
CA LEU A 63 -6.37 0.85 13.31
C LEU A 63 -6.33 -0.59 13.85
N CYS A 64 -5.66 -1.50 13.13
CA CYS A 64 -5.47 -2.87 13.57
C CYS A 64 -4.68 -2.95 14.88
N LEU A 65 -3.60 -2.17 15.00
CA LEU A 65 -2.80 -2.09 16.23
C LEU A 65 -3.64 -1.59 17.41
N PHE A 66 -4.40 -0.51 17.24
CA PHE A 66 -5.29 0.01 18.28
C PHE A 66 -6.39 -0.99 18.68
N SER A 67 -7.01 -1.64 17.69
CA SER A 67 -8.03 -2.65 17.94
C SER A 67 -7.48 -3.83 18.74
N LEU A 68 -6.28 -4.30 18.39
CA LEU A 68 -5.62 -5.40 19.10
C LEU A 68 -5.22 -4.99 20.53
N MET A 69 -4.68 -3.78 20.73
CA MET A 69 -4.37 -3.27 22.07
C MET A 69 -5.63 -3.17 22.96
N ALA A 70 -6.73 -2.64 22.41
CA ALA A 70 -7.99 -2.54 23.13
C ALA A 70 -8.54 -3.92 23.51
N SER A 71 -8.48 -4.89 22.60
CA SER A 71 -8.87 -6.28 22.87
C SER A 71 -8.01 -6.90 23.97
N MET A 72 -6.69 -6.73 23.90
CA MET A 72 -5.76 -7.29 24.87
C MET A 72 -5.93 -6.70 26.26
N ASN A 73 -6.19 -5.40 26.37
CA ASN A 73 -6.47 -4.76 27.65
C ASN A 73 -7.69 -5.37 28.35
N THR A 74 -8.76 -5.65 27.59
CA THR A 74 -9.93 -6.35 28.12
C THR A 74 -9.60 -7.79 28.51
N ASN A 75 -8.85 -8.50 27.67
CA ASN A 75 -8.49 -9.90 27.91
C ASN A 75 -7.66 -10.11 29.19
N VAL A 76 -6.74 -9.18 29.51
CA VAL A 76 -5.94 -9.22 30.75
C VAL A 76 -6.82 -9.13 32.01
N LEU A 77 -7.88 -8.32 31.97
CA LEU A 77 -8.80 -8.19 33.10
C LEU A 77 -9.57 -9.50 33.35
N GLU A 78 -9.92 -10.22 32.29
CA GLU A 78 -10.65 -11.49 32.36
C GLU A 78 -9.73 -12.65 32.79
N GLN A 79 -8.55 -12.77 32.18
CA GLN A 79 -7.58 -13.83 32.46
C GLN A 79 -6.98 -13.80 33.86
N THR A 80 -6.99 -12.66 34.55
CA THR A 80 -6.43 -12.58 35.92
C THR A 80 -7.10 -13.58 36.87
N LYS A 81 -8.41 -13.85 36.68
CA LYS A 81 -9.14 -14.86 37.47
C LYS A 81 -8.72 -16.29 37.12
N GLU A 82 -8.57 -16.59 35.82
CA GLU A 82 -8.20 -17.91 35.32
C GLU A 82 -6.75 -18.27 35.69
N ILE A 83 -5.82 -17.33 35.51
CA ILE A 83 -4.40 -17.44 35.91
C ILE A 83 -4.29 -17.74 37.42
N GLY A 84 -5.16 -17.16 38.23
CA GLY A 84 -5.23 -17.43 39.67
C GLY A 84 -5.58 -18.88 40.00
N ILE A 85 -6.51 -19.48 39.25
CA ILE A 85 -6.95 -20.87 39.41
C ILE A 85 -5.87 -21.84 38.92
N GLU A 86 -5.26 -21.58 37.76
CA GLU A 86 -4.17 -22.40 37.24
C GLU A 86 -2.94 -22.40 38.17
N ARG A 87 -2.66 -21.25 38.80
CA ARG A 87 -1.60 -21.16 39.82
C ARG A 87 -1.94 -21.91 41.10
N ALA A 88 -3.22 -21.98 41.49
CA ALA A 88 -3.66 -22.79 42.63
C ALA A 88 -3.51 -24.31 42.36
N LEU A 89 -3.59 -24.72 41.09
CA LEU A 89 -3.31 -26.10 40.64
C LEU A 89 -1.82 -26.41 40.52
N GLY A 90 -0.94 -25.43 40.76
CA GLY A 90 0.51 -25.62 40.79
C GLY A 90 1.23 -25.46 39.45
N LEU A 91 0.58 -24.87 38.43
CA LEU A 91 1.25 -24.57 37.16
C LEU A 91 2.39 -23.56 37.36
N LYS A 92 3.55 -23.83 36.75
CA LYS A 92 4.68 -22.89 36.74
C LYS A 92 4.41 -21.76 35.76
N ARG A 93 4.84 -20.54 36.11
CA ARG A 93 4.77 -19.32 35.27
C ARG A 93 5.22 -19.51 33.81
N PHE A 94 6.19 -20.39 33.57
CA PHE A 94 6.72 -20.67 32.24
C PHE A 94 5.79 -21.52 31.37
N GLN A 95 4.96 -22.37 32.00
CA GLN A 95 3.97 -23.19 31.30
C GLN A 95 2.80 -22.33 30.82
N LEU A 96 2.35 -21.36 31.62
CA LEU A 96 1.34 -20.38 31.20
C LEU A 96 1.77 -19.60 29.97
N VAL A 97 2.98 -19.02 30.00
CA VAL A 97 3.49 -18.24 28.86
C VAL A 97 3.59 -19.08 27.60
N ARG A 98 3.96 -20.37 27.72
CA ARG A 98 4.02 -21.27 26.57
C ARG A 98 2.65 -21.49 25.93
N VAL A 99 1.61 -21.70 26.72
CA VAL A 99 0.24 -21.88 26.21
C VAL A 99 -0.21 -20.65 25.42
N TYR A 100 0.03 -19.45 25.96
CA TYR A 100 -0.31 -18.19 25.28
C TYR A 100 0.43 -17.98 23.97
N VAL A 101 1.72 -18.33 23.92
CA VAL A 101 2.52 -18.21 22.69
C VAL A 101 2.00 -19.16 21.60
N GLU A 102 1.65 -20.39 21.96
CA GLU A 102 1.07 -21.36 21.02
C GLU A 102 -0.31 -20.90 20.53
N GLU A 103 -1.16 -20.36 21.40
CA GLU A 103 -2.46 -19.79 21.02
C GLU A 103 -2.30 -18.61 20.05
N ALA A 104 -1.41 -17.67 20.38
CA ALA A 104 -1.11 -16.52 19.52
C ALA A 104 -0.58 -16.95 18.15
N PHE A 105 0.27 -17.99 18.11
CA PHE A 105 0.80 -18.54 16.86
C PHE A 105 -0.30 -19.11 15.97
N VAL A 106 -1.24 -19.89 16.54
CA VAL A 106 -2.39 -20.44 15.80
C VAL A 106 -3.31 -19.32 15.28
N LEU A 107 -3.53 -18.26 16.06
CA LEU A 107 -4.32 -17.09 15.63
C LEU A 107 -3.66 -16.35 14.44
N ILE A 108 -2.35 -16.13 14.49
CA ILE A 108 -1.63 -15.45 13.41
C ILE A 108 -1.67 -16.26 12.11
N ILE A 109 -1.44 -17.58 12.20
CA ILE A 109 -1.47 -18.45 11.02
C ILE A 109 -2.87 -18.49 10.40
N SER A 110 -3.90 -18.68 11.22
CA SER A 110 -5.28 -18.74 10.74
C SER A 110 -5.72 -17.41 10.10
N ALA A 111 -5.35 -16.28 10.69
CA ALA A 111 -5.60 -14.95 10.12
C ALA A 111 -4.85 -14.74 8.80
N ALA A 112 -3.58 -15.14 8.70
CA ALA A 112 -2.77 -15.00 7.49
C ALA A 112 -3.34 -15.83 6.33
N VAL A 113 -3.74 -17.08 6.60
CA VAL A 113 -4.36 -17.97 5.62
C VAL A 113 -5.69 -17.38 5.13
N MET A 114 -6.56 -16.96 6.05
CA MET A 114 -7.85 -16.36 5.68
C MET A 114 -7.68 -15.06 4.90
N GLY A 115 -6.78 -14.17 5.34
CA GLY A 115 -6.48 -12.92 4.64
C GLY A 115 -5.96 -13.14 3.22
N MET A 116 -5.09 -14.13 3.03
CA MET A 116 -4.57 -14.49 1.70
C MET A 116 -5.68 -15.01 0.79
N ILE A 117 -6.54 -15.90 1.28
CA ILE A 117 -7.66 -16.45 0.50
C ILE A 117 -8.60 -15.34 0.06
N VAL A 118 -9.01 -14.46 0.99
CA VAL A 118 -9.90 -13.34 0.68
C VAL A 118 -9.25 -12.37 -0.31
N GLY A 119 -7.98 -12.02 -0.09
CA GLY A 119 -7.23 -11.13 -0.99
C GLY A 119 -7.10 -11.70 -2.41
N LEU A 120 -6.86 -13.00 -2.54
CA LEU A 120 -6.79 -13.69 -3.84
C LEU A 120 -8.13 -13.67 -4.56
N ILE A 121 -9.23 -13.97 -3.87
CA ILE A 121 -10.58 -13.96 -4.44
C ILE A 121 -10.91 -12.55 -4.95
N VAL A 122 -10.70 -11.53 -4.12
CA VAL A 122 -10.99 -10.14 -4.50
C VAL A 122 -10.11 -9.69 -5.66
N GLY A 123 -8.81 -10.02 -5.62
CA GLY A 123 -7.88 -9.71 -6.71
C GLY A 123 -8.28 -10.35 -8.03
N TYR A 124 -8.64 -11.64 -7.99
CA TYR A 124 -9.10 -12.37 -9.17
C TYR A 124 -10.38 -11.77 -9.76
N LEU A 125 -11.37 -11.46 -8.91
CA LEU A 125 -12.63 -10.85 -9.34
C LEU A 125 -12.40 -9.47 -9.97
N LEU A 126 -11.53 -8.64 -9.39
CA LEU A 126 -11.20 -7.33 -9.95
C LEU A 126 -10.50 -7.45 -11.31
N THR A 127 -9.53 -8.35 -11.46
CA THR A 127 -8.86 -8.57 -12.75
C THR A 127 -9.83 -9.10 -13.81
N SER A 128 -10.71 -10.04 -13.45
CA SER A 128 -11.73 -10.58 -14.35
C SER A 128 -12.71 -9.50 -14.81
N GLN A 129 -13.16 -8.64 -13.91
CA GLN A 129 -14.07 -7.53 -14.23
C GLN A 129 -13.41 -6.53 -15.19
N MET A 130 -12.15 -6.19 -14.95
CA MET A 130 -11.39 -5.29 -15.83
C MET A 130 -11.19 -5.88 -17.23
N GLY A 131 -10.88 -7.18 -17.32
CA GLY A 131 -10.77 -7.87 -18.61
C GLY A 131 -12.08 -7.87 -19.40
N MET A 132 -13.22 -7.97 -18.71
CA MET A 132 -14.54 -7.90 -19.37
C MET A 132 -14.90 -6.49 -19.85
N MET A 133 -14.52 -5.44 -19.11
CA MET A 133 -14.79 -4.05 -19.50
C MET A 133 -13.89 -3.54 -20.63
N GLN A 134 -12.63 -3.96 -20.65
CA GLN A 134 -11.63 -3.45 -21.62
C GLN A 134 -11.51 -4.33 -22.87
N GLY A 135 -12.16 -5.49 -22.91
CA GLY A 135 -12.13 -6.43 -24.04
C GLY A 135 -10.75 -7.09 -24.27
N LEU A 136 -9.78 -6.84 -23.39
CA LEU A 136 -8.43 -7.38 -23.45
C LEU A 136 -8.24 -8.43 -22.34
N PRO A 137 -7.77 -9.66 -22.63
CA PRO A 137 -7.50 -10.64 -21.60
C PRO A 137 -6.30 -10.20 -20.77
N VAL A 138 -6.55 -9.58 -19.61
CA VAL A 138 -5.50 -9.23 -18.64
C VAL A 138 -5.14 -10.48 -17.84
N PRO A 139 -3.91 -11.03 -17.97
CA PRO A 139 -3.52 -12.20 -17.20
C PRO A 139 -3.41 -11.84 -15.71
N PHE A 140 -4.01 -12.67 -14.86
CA PHE A 140 -3.84 -12.54 -13.42
C PHE A 140 -2.42 -12.98 -13.03
N VAL A 141 -1.60 -12.02 -12.62
CA VAL A 141 -0.25 -12.27 -12.10
C VAL A 141 -0.24 -11.95 -10.62
N PHE A 142 0.03 -12.97 -9.79
CA PHE A 142 0.12 -12.77 -8.35
C PHE A 142 1.46 -12.10 -7.98
N PRO A 143 1.45 -10.90 -7.37
CA PRO A 143 2.68 -10.20 -6.99
C PRO A 143 3.24 -10.78 -5.69
N TRP A 144 4.03 -11.85 -5.81
CA TRP A 144 4.66 -12.55 -4.68
C TRP A 144 5.42 -11.62 -3.72
N ALA A 145 6.11 -10.60 -4.24
CA ALA A 145 6.83 -9.62 -3.43
C ALA A 145 5.90 -8.86 -2.48
N MET A 146 4.72 -8.45 -2.95
CA MET A 146 3.73 -7.76 -2.12
C MET A 146 3.05 -8.71 -1.14
N GLY A 147 2.78 -9.95 -1.54
CA GLY A 147 2.24 -10.97 -0.65
C GLY A 147 3.16 -11.27 0.55
N ILE A 148 4.46 -11.48 0.28
CA ILE A 148 5.47 -11.72 1.32
C ILE A 148 5.63 -10.47 2.20
N ALA A 149 5.67 -9.27 1.62
CA ALA A 149 5.76 -8.02 2.39
C ALA A 149 4.53 -7.80 3.30
N ALA A 150 3.32 -8.13 2.82
CA ALA A 150 2.10 -8.04 3.61
C ALA A 150 2.11 -9.00 4.81
N ILE A 151 2.52 -10.25 4.61
CA ILE A 151 2.64 -11.23 5.70
C ILE A 151 3.73 -10.78 6.69
N GLY A 152 4.89 -10.35 6.19
CA GLY A 152 6.00 -9.90 7.03
C GLY A 152 5.61 -8.70 7.89
N THR A 153 4.94 -7.71 7.32
CA THR A 153 4.48 -6.53 8.07
C THR A 153 3.37 -6.86 9.07
N ALA A 154 2.43 -7.74 8.72
CA ALA A 154 1.42 -8.23 9.66
C ALA A 154 2.05 -8.95 10.87
N PHE A 155 3.09 -9.76 10.62
CA PHE A 155 3.82 -10.45 11.67
C PHE A 155 4.54 -9.47 12.61
N VAL A 156 5.22 -8.46 12.05
CA VAL A 156 5.89 -7.41 12.82
C VAL A 156 4.88 -6.66 13.70
N ILE A 157 3.73 -6.27 13.14
CA ILE A 157 2.69 -5.55 13.90
C ILE A 157 2.13 -6.41 15.02
N SER A 158 1.89 -7.70 14.77
CA SER A 158 1.39 -8.63 15.78
C SER A 158 2.37 -8.77 16.96
N ILE A 159 3.67 -8.86 16.66
CA ILE A 159 4.71 -8.88 17.71
C ILE A 159 4.72 -7.56 18.50
N VAL A 160 4.69 -6.41 17.82
CA VAL A 160 4.70 -5.10 18.47
C VAL A 160 3.46 -4.90 19.35
N ALA A 161 2.29 -5.29 18.84
CA ALA A 161 1.03 -5.18 19.57
C ALA A 161 0.94 -6.17 20.74
N SER A 162 1.53 -7.36 20.63
CA SER A 162 1.54 -8.37 21.72
C SER A 162 2.63 -8.11 22.77
N ALA A 163 3.69 -7.37 22.44
CA ALA A 163 4.73 -7.00 23.40
C ALA A 163 4.16 -6.19 24.58
N GLY A 164 3.23 -5.26 24.33
CA GLY A 164 2.54 -4.50 25.37
C GLY A 164 1.90 -5.37 26.45
N PRO A 165 0.93 -6.25 26.12
CA PRO A 165 0.28 -7.13 27.08
C PRO A 165 1.23 -8.19 27.67
N ALA A 166 2.19 -8.71 26.90
CA ALA A 166 3.18 -9.65 27.43
C ALA A 166 3.97 -9.05 28.61
N TRP A 167 4.29 -7.76 28.55
CA TRP A 167 4.97 -7.04 29.64
C TRP A 167 4.01 -6.72 30.79
N ALA A 168 2.76 -6.35 30.48
CA ALA A 168 1.73 -6.11 31.50
C ALA A 168 1.48 -7.36 32.37
N VAL A 169 1.34 -8.54 31.75
CA VAL A 169 1.10 -9.81 32.44
C VAL A 169 2.29 -10.23 33.32
N VAL A 170 3.53 -10.01 32.87
CA VAL A 170 4.73 -10.33 33.66
C VAL A 170 4.91 -9.40 34.86
N SER A 171 4.50 -8.14 34.74
CA SER A 171 4.59 -7.15 35.83
C SER A 171 3.41 -7.18 36.82
N ALA A 172 2.34 -7.90 36.49
CA ALA A 172 1.16 -8.00 37.32
C ALA A 172 1.44 -8.81 38.61
N ASN A 173 1.60 -8.10 39.73
CA ASN A 173 1.67 -8.72 41.05
C ASN A 173 0.28 -9.21 41.47
N ILE A 174 0.05 -10.52 41.37
CA ILE A 174 -1.21 -11.18 41.74
C ILE A 174 -1.65 -10.86 43.19
N VAL A 175 -0.70 -10.63 44.09
CA VAL A 175 -0.97 -10.37 45.51
C VAL A 175 -1.64 -9.00 45.73
N THR A 176 -1.38 -8.00 44.88
CA THR A 176 -1.97 -6.67 45.03
C THR A 176 -3.42 -6.63 44.56
N THR A 177 -3.77 -7.42 43.54
CA THR A 177 -5.12 -7.45 42.93
C THR A 177 -6.15 -8.14 43.83
N MET A 178 -5.73 -9.11 44.68
CA MET A 178 -6.62 -9.74 45.67
C MET A 178 -6.91 -8.86 46.90
N LYS A 179 -6.20 -7.74 47.09
CA LYS A 179 -6.42 -6.84 48.23
C LYS A 179 -7.41 -5.71 47.93
N SER A 180 -7.84 -5.56 46.67
CA SER A 180 -8.75 -4.48 46.24
C SER A 180 -10.14 -4.97 45.80
N THR A 181 -10.50 -6.21 46.13
CA THR A 181 -11.88 -6.72 46.07
C THR A 181 -12.30 -7.10 47.49
#